data_AF-A0A956HCN1-F1
#
_entry.id   AF-A0A956HCN1-F1
#
_cell.length_a   1.000
_cell.length_b   1.000
_cell.length_c   1.000
_cell.angle_alpha   90.00
_cell.angle_beta   90.00
_cell.angle_gamma   90.00
#
_symmetry.space_group_name_H-M   'P 1'
#
loop_
_entity.id
_entity.type
_entity.pdbx_description
1 polymer ?
#
loop_
_entity_poly.entity_id
_entity_poly.type
_entity_poly.pdbx_seq_one_letter_code
_entity_poly.pdbx_strand_id
1 'polypeptide(L)'
;DELDNDITKVTPASFEPSIDYIVTKIPRFAFEKFKGADDTLTIQMKSVGEAMAIGRTVRESLGKAMRSMETETWGFDLAVGDIDLDQLEAQISRPTPSRLWLIGEALRRGMIFDDREVGVLVGQILPEVRKHLPVSIDSARLPGGAKIRPQIQLKTSREGDGLQVLATIVYGDPPIARVDGDRMRLVEPKKKAGKKAEPPRELPVRNVRVEKLLRERLRERFGLEPGQRKIL
;
A
#
# COMPACT_ATOMS: atom_id res chain seq x y z
N ASP A 1 -34.14 8.93 32.49
CA ASP A 1 -33.83 9.66 31.27
C ASP A 1 -32.73 8.98 30.48
N GLU A 2 -32.94 8.89 29.18
CA GLU A 2 -31.91 8.50 28.21
C GLU A 2 -30.99 9.70 27.92
N LEU A 3 -29.77 9.44 27.47
CA LEU A 3 -28.79 10.49 27.17
C LEU A 3 -28.99 11.01 25.74
N ASP A 4 -29.26 12.31 25.60
CA ASP A 4 -29.30 13.00 24.31
C ASP A 4 -27.90 13.37 23.82
N ASN A 5 -27.71 13.47 22.50
CA ASN A 5 -26.48 13.99 21.92
C ASN A 5 -26.32 15.48 22.22
N ASP A 6 -25.22 15.84 22.88
CA ASP A 6 -24.96 17.22 23.30
C ASP A 6 -24.78 18.24 22.18
N ILE A 7 -24.42 17.81 20.97
CA ILE A 7 -24.18 18.72 19.85
C ILE A 7 -25.46 18.94 19.05
N THR A 8 -26.10 17.85 18.61
CA THR A 8 -27.28 17.94 17.73
C THR A 8 -28.57 18.15 18.51
N LYS A 9 -28.62 17.73 19.79
CA LYS A 9 -29.78 17.81 20.70
C LYS A 9 -31.08 17.15 20.18
N VAL A 10 -31.01 16.42 19.07
CA VAL A 10 -32.16 15.80 18.39
C VAL A 10 -31.94 14.32 18.07
N THR A 11 -30.76 13.80 18.38
CA THR A 11 -30.41 12.37 18.24
C THR A 11 -30.01 11.83 19.61
N PRO A 12 -30.24 10.54 19.90
CA PRO A 12 -29.74 9.94 21.13
C PRO A 12 -28.20 9.89 21.11
N ALA A 13 -27.57 9.73 22.28
CA ALA A 13 -26.12 9.53 22.40
C ALA A 13 -25.66 8.14 21.91
N SER A 14 -26.59 7.20 21.68
CA SER A 14 -26.34 5.83 21.24
C SER A 14 -26.15 5.70 19.72
N PHE A 15 -25.13 6.38 19.18
CA PHE A 15 -24.77 6.28 17.76
C PHE A 15 -23.24 6.38 17.54
N GLU A 16 -22.78 5.97 16.36
CA GLU A 16 -21.40 6.18 15.91
C GLU A 16 -21.32 7.47 15.06
N PRO A 17 -20.53 8.48 15.46
CA PRO A 17 -20.38 9.70 14.67
C PRO A 17 -19.76 9.44 13.30
N SER A 18 -20.34 10.03 12.26
CA SER A 18 -19.72 10.14 10.94
C SER A 18 -19.15 11.54 10.76
N ILE A 19 -17.85 11.63 10.45
CA ILE A 19 -17.14 12.90 10.25
C ILE A 19 -16.83 13.11 8.76
N ASP A 20 -17.01 14.34 8.29
CA ASP A 20 -16.75 14.77 6.90
C ASP A 20 -15.46 15.62 6.78
N TYR A 21 -14.56 15.42 7.75
CA TYR A 21 -13.27 16.09 7.88
C TYR A 21 -12.22 15.14 8.47
N ILE A 22 -10.96 15.57 8.43
CA ILE A 22 -9.81 14.85 8.96
C ILE A 22 -9.28 15.61 10.17
N VAL A 23 -9.01 14.87 11.24
CA VAL A 23 -8.39 15.36 12.46
C VAL A 23 -6.98 14.78 12.55
N THR A 24 -5.98 15.65 12.69
CA THR A 24 -4.58 15.27 12.88
C THR A 24 -4.14 15.71 14.26
N LYS A 25 -3.48 14.80 14.98
CA LYS A 25 -2.93 15.04 16.30
C LYS A 25 -1.43 14.82 16.27
N ILE A 26 -0.66 15.81 16.72
CA ILE A 26 0.81 15.74 16.80
C ILE A 26 1.25 15.94 18.26
N PRO A 27 1.99 15.00 18.87
CA PRO A 27 2.50 15.16 20.22
C PRO A 27 3.63 16.21 20.30
N ARG A 28 3.62 17.05 21.34
CA ARG A 28 4.68 18.02 21.67
C ARG A 28 5.62 17.41 22.71
N PHE A 29 6.92 17.55 22.47
CA PHE A 29 7.98 17.11 23.37
C PHE A 29 8.76 18.32 23.89
N ALA A 30 9.50 18.18 24.98
CA ALA A 30 10.33 19.27 25.53
C ALA A 30 11.71 18.77 25.97
N PHE A 31 12.37 17.93 25.15
CA PHE A 31 13.65 17.31 25.48
C PHE A 31 14.77 18.34 25.73
N GLU A 32 14.66 19.54 25.16
CA GLU A 32 15.57 20.65 25.43
C GLU A 32 15.67 21.03 26.91
N LYS A 33 14.62 20.71 27.70
CA LYS A 33 14.59 20.94 29.15
C LYS A 33 15.22 19.81 29.96
N PHE A 34 15.50 18.65 29.35
CA PHE A 34 15.97 17.44 30.02
C PHE A 34 17.30 16.96 29.43
N LYS A 35 18.38 17.68 29.74
CA LYS A 35 19.74 17.32 29.28
C LYS A 35 20.09 15.88 29.68
N GLY A 36 20.57 15.09 28.72
CA GLY A 36 20.94 13.68 28.91
C GLY A 36 19.78 12.69 28.82
N ALA A 37 18.54 13.15 28.64
CA ALA A 37 17.42 12.27 28.37
C ALA A 37 17.52 11.67 26.96
N ASP A 38 17.22 10.37 26.84
CA ASP A 38 17.07 9.71 25.55
C ASP A 38 15.77 10.17 24.88
N ASP A 39 15.89 10.74 23.68
CA ASP A 39 14.79 11.27 22.88
C ASP A 39 14.07 10.21 22.03
N THR A 40 14.54 8.96 22.07
CA THR A 40 13.94 7.85 21.33
C THR A 40 12.52 7.57 21.83
N LEU A 41 11.56 7.58 20.92
CA LEU A 41 10.16 7.31 21.21
C LEU A 41 9.94 5.79 21.34
N THR A 42 9.36 5.39 22.46
CA THR A 42 9.06 4.00 22.78
C THR A 42 7.58 3.87 23.13
N ILE A 43 7.18 2.71 23.67
CA ILE A 43 5.84 2.52 24.22
C ILE A 43 5.55 3.44 25.43
N GLN A 44 6.59 3.97 26.08
CA GLN A 44 6.43 4.89 27.21
C GLN A 44 6.28 6.32 26.71
N MET A 45 5.23 7.00 27.19
CA MET A 45 4.93 8.38 26.82
C MET A 45 6.02 9.34 27.34
N LYS A 46 6.56 10.15 26.43
CA LYS A 46 7.54 11.23 26.71
C LYS A 46 7.04 12.61 26.29
N SER A 47 5.85 12.71 25.70
CA SER A 47 5.25 13.98 25.26
C SER A 47 4.69 14.77 26.44
N VAL A 48 4.85 16.09 26.39
CA VAL A 48 4.35 17.04 27.40
C VAL A 48 3.02 17.69 27.03
N GLY A 49 2.58 17.49 25.79
CA GLY A 49 1.33 18.03 25.27
C GLY A 49 1.05 17.56 23.85
N GLU A 50 0.10 18.21 23.19
CA GLU A 50 -0.31 17.89 21.84
C GLU A 50 -0.97 19.07 21.14
N ALA A 51 -0.83 19.11 19.82
CA ALA A 51 -1.62 19.96 18.95
C ALA A 51 -2.61 19.09 18.17
N MET A 52 -3.84 19.57 18.03
CA MET A 52 -4.87 18.96 17.19
C MET A 52 -5.32 19.97 16.15
N ALA A 53 -5.50 19.53 14.91
CA ALA A 53 -6.07 20.37 13.85
C ALA A 53 -7.08 19.62 12.98
N ILE A 54 -8.06 20.38 12.49
CA ILE A 54 -9.14 19.90 11.63
C ILE A 54 -8.96 20.50 10.22
N GLY A 55 -9.11 19.66 9.21
CA GLY A 55 -9.11 20.06 7.80
C GLY A 55 -9.98 19.15 6.95
N ARG A 56 -10.41 19.63 5.78
CA ARG A 56 -11.17 18.84 4.79
C ARG A 56 -10.28 17.84 4.05
N THR A 57 -8.96 17.99 4.14
CA THR A 57 -7.96 17.10 3.52
C THR A 57 -6.82 16.78 4.49
N VAL A 58 -6.07 15.70 4.23
CA VAL A 58 -4.89 15.34 5.04
C VAL A 58 -3.86 16.48 5.01
N ARG A 59 -3.62 17.08 3.84
CA ARG A 59 -2.69 18.21 3.68
C ARG A 59 -3.07 19.37 4.60
N GLU A 60 -4.33 19.77 4.59
CA GLU A 60 -4.82 20.89 5.38
C GLU A 60 -4.73 20.59 6.88
N SER A 61 -5.24 19.43 7.31
CA SER A 61 -5.24 19.02 8.71
C SER A 61 -3.81 18.87 9.25
N LEU A 62 -2.93 18.19 8.51
CA LEU A 62 -1.53 17.99 8.88
C LEU A 62 -0.74 19.32 8.90
N GLY A 63 -0.87 20.14 7.85
CA GLY A 63 -0.16 21.42 7.78
C GLY A 63 -0.56 22.37 8.91
N LYS A 64 -1.85 22.43 9.24
CA LYS A 64 -2.33 23.17 10.42
C LYS A 64 -1.74 22.61 11.71
N ALA A 65 -1.79 21.30 11.92
CA ALA A 65 -1.25 20.66 13.13
C ALA A 65 0.25 20.92 13.30
N MET A 66 1.04 20.81 12.23
CA MET A 66 2.49 21.06 12.25
C MET A 66 2.81 22.51 12.62
N ARG A 67 2.11 23.48 12.03
CA ARG A 67 2.30 24.91 12.37
C ARG A 67 1.85 25.24 13.80
N SER A 68 0.86 24.52 14.33
CA SER A 68 0.38 24.67 15.70
C SER A 68 1.31 24.07 16.77
N MET A 69 2.46 23.51 16.39
CA MET A 69 3.39 22.88 17.33
C MET A 69 4.22 23.85 18.18
N GLU A 70 4.24 25.15 17.84
CA GLU A 70 5.07 26.15 18.52
C GLU A 70 6.55 25.71 18.60
N THR A 71 7.05 25.19 17.48
CA THR A 71 8.44 24.72 17.31
C THR A 71 9.23 25.60 16.34
N GLU A 72 8.70 26.79 16.02
CA GLU A 72 9.23 27.69 14.99
C GLU A 72 9.30 27.09 13.58
N THR A 73 8.60 25.97 13.35
CA THR A 73 8.43 25.34 12.04
C THR A 73 7.12 25.75 11.38
N TRP A 74 7.16 25.94 10.06
CA TRP A 74 6.05 26.29 9.17
C TRP A 74 5.81 25.16 8.18
N GLY A 75 5.53 23.97 8.71
CA GLY A 75 5.35 22.74 7.92
C GLY A 75 6.62 21.90 7.92
N PHE A 76 7.10 21.50 6.74
CA PHE A 76 8.26 20.59 6.58
C PHE A 76 9.60 21.32 6.49
N ASP A 77 9.79 22.41 7.23
CA ASP A 77 10.91 23.36 7.11
C ASP A 77 11.93 23.27 8.25
N LEU A 78 12.02 22.11 8.92
CA LEU A 78 13.04 21.89 9.95
C LEU A 78 14.43 22.06 9.32
N ALA A 79 15.24 22.93 9.91
CA ALA A 79 16.63 23.09 9.55
C ALA A 79 17.40 21.81 9.90
N VAL A 80 17.72 21.03 8.89
CA VAL A 80 18.63 19.88 9.01
C VAL A 80 20.01 20.35 8.57
N GLY A 81 21.04 20.03 9.36
CA GLY A 81 22.42 20.39 9.04
C GLY A 81 22.93 19.73 7.74
N ASP A 82 24.20 19.96 7.46
CA ASP A 82 24.90 19.33 6.34
C ASP A 82 25.23 17.86 6.66
N ILE A 83 24.21 17.01 6.54
CA ILE A 83 24.30 15.55 6.64
C ILE A 83 23.97 14.91 5.30
N ASP A 84 24.53 13.76 4.97
CA ASP A 84 24.19 13.05 3.73
C ASP A 84 22.85 12.29 3.84
N LEU A 85 22.39 11.68 2.73
CA LEU A 85 21.16 10.90 2.70
C LEU A 85 21.22 9.66 3.61
N ASP A 86 22.37 9.01 3.71
CA ASP A 86 22.56 7.81 4.53
C ASP A 86 22.44 8.15 6.02
N GLN A 87 23.02 9.27 6.45
CA GLN A 87 22.90 9.81 7.80
C GLN A 87 21.47 10.24 8.12
N LEU A 88 20.77 10.83 7.15
CA LEU A 88 19.36 11.21 7.32
C LEU A 88 18.46 9.98 7.43
N GLU A 89 18.69 8.95 6.62
CA GLU A 89 17.99 7.67 6.68
C GLU A 89 18.22 6.98 8.04
N ALA A 90 19.47 6.97 8.52
CA ALA A 90 19.81 6.46 9.85
C ALA A 90 19.02 7.20 10.95
N GLN A 91 18.88 8.53 10.88
CA GLN A 91 18.07 9.29 11.82
C GLN A 91 16.57 8.99 11.70
N ILE A 92 16.06 8.80 10.48
CA ILE A 92 14.65 8.43 10.23
C ILE A 92 14.33 7.03 10.75
N SER A 93 15.31 6.11 10.76
CA SER A 93 15.16 4.77 11.30
C SER A 93 14.85 4.76 12.79
N ARG A 94 15.34 5.77 13.53
CA ARG A 94 15.07 5.95 14.96
C ARG A 94 13.76 6.74 15.14
N PRO A 95 12.77 6.21 15.88
CA PRO A 95 11.58 6.99 16.22
C PRO A 95 11.97 8.18 17.12
N THR A 96 11.93 9.40 16.58
CA THR A 96 12.23 10.64 17.32
C THR A 96 11.12 11.68 17.08
N PRO A 97 11.02 12.72 17.93
CA PRO A 97 10.08 13.83 17.71
C PRO A 97 10.23 14.52 16.35
N SER A 98 11.45 14.64 15.84
CA SER A 98 11.75 15.29 14.57
C SER A 98 11.54 14.40 13.35
N ARG A 99 11.27 13.10 13.52
CA ARG A 99 11.20 12.11 12.42
C ARG A 99 10.31 12.53 11.26
N LEU A 100 9.13 13.11 11.53
CA LEU A 100 8.22 13.58 10.49
C LEU A 100 8.87 14.66 9.60
N TRP A 101 9.60 15.58 10.20
CA TRP A 101 10.31 16.63 9.47
C TRP A 101 11.54 16.10 8.74
N LEU A 102 12.26 15.16 9.35
CA LEU A 102 13.40 14.48 8.71
C LEU A 102 12.96 13.72 7.45
N ILE A 103 11.79 13.06 7.48
CA ILE A 103 11.19 12.44 6.29
C ILE A 103 10.91 13.51 5.22
N GLY A 104 10.35 14.66 5.61
CA GLY A 104 10.11 15.77 4.68
C GLY A 104 11.40 16.26 4.01
N GLU A 105 12.49 16.35 4.77
CA GLU A 105 13.80 16.73 4.23
C GLU A 105 14.38 15.65 3.32
N ALA A 106 14.27 14.38 3.68
CA ALA A 106 14.78 13.28 2.88
C ALA A 106 14.10 13.22 1.51
N LEU A 107 12.78 13.39 1.49
CA LEU A 107 12.00 13.49 0.25
C LEU A 107 12.46 14.69 -0.59
N ARG A 108 12.77 15.84 0.04
CA ARG A 108 13.28 17.04 -0.64
C ARG A 108 14.67 16.82 -1.25
N ARG A 109 15.53 16.06 -0.58
CA ARG A 109 16.89 15.71 -1.04
C ARG A 109 16.91 14.58 -2.07
N GLY A 110 15.75 14.05 -2.47
CA GLY A 110 15.66 13.00 -3.49
C GLY A 110 15.97 11.60 -2.95
N MET A 111 15.53 11.29 -1.74
CA MET A 111 15.59 9.94 -1.16
C MET A 111 15.11 8.88 -2.16
N ILE A 112 15.96 7.87 -2.36
CA ILE A 112 15.74 6.75 -3.27
C ILE A 112 15.24 5.59 -2.42
N PHE A 113 14.14 4.97 -2.84
CA PHE A 113 13.59 3.78 -2.21
C PHE A 113 14.13 2.53 -2.90
N ASP A 114 14.39 1.47 -2.14
CA ASP A 114 14.86 0.21 -2.70
C ASP A 114 13.71 -0.54 -3.45
N ASP A 115 14.04 -1.54 -4.27
CA ASP A 115 13.04 -2.30 -5.04
C ASP A 115 11.96 -2.98 -4.16
N ARG A 116 12.28 -3.29 -2.90
CA ARG A 116 11.38 -3.96 -1.95
C ARG A 116 10.39 -2.96 -1.35
N GLU A 117 10.80 -1.71 -1.20
CA GLU A 117 10.03 -0.58 -0.68
C GLU A 117 9.18 0.08 -1.77
N VAL A 118 9.69 0.14 -3.00
CA VAL A 118 9.01 0.78 -4.12
C VAL A 118 7.64 0.13 -4.40
N GLY A 119 7.50 -1.19 -4.18
CA GLY A 119 6.22 -1.88 -4.32
C GLY A 119 5.15 -1.38 -3.35
N VAL A 120 5.51 -1.15 -2.08
CA VAL A 120 4.62 -0.58 -1.06
C VAL A 120 4.38 0.90 -1.33
N LEU A 121 5.44 1.63 -1.68
CA LEU A 121 5.39 3.05 -2.00
C LEU A 121 4.42 3.30 -3.17
N VAL A 122 4.63 2.67 -4.33
CA VAL A 122 3.79 2.88 -5.52
C VAL A 122 2.43 2.19 -5.39
N GLY A 123 2.36 1.05 -4.70
CA GLY A 123 1.15 0.24 -4.61
C GLY A 123 0.15 0.69 -3.56
N GLN A 124 0.62 1.34 -2.48
CA GLN A 124 -0.20 1.65 -1.31
C GLN A 124 -0.04 3.11 -0.87
N ILE A 125 1.20 3.56 -0.66
CA ILE A 125 1.47 4.88 -0.07
C ILE A 125 1.15 6.01 -1.06
N LEU A 126 1.76 6.01 -2.25
CA LEU A 126 1.58 7.06 -3.26
C LEU A 126 0.12 7.17 -3.75
N PRO A 127 -0.66 6.09 -3.94
CA PRO A 127 -2.08 6.20 -4.23
C PRO A 127 -2.85 6.93 -3.13
N GLU A 128 -2.56 6.66 -1.85
CA GLU A 128 -3.20 7.38 -0.74
C GLU A 128 -2.72 8.83 -0.63
N VAL A 129 -1.41 9.06 -0.76
CA VAL A 129 -0.84 10.40 -0.78
C VAL A 129 -1.42 11.21 -1.95
N ARG A 130 -1.60 10.62 -3.13
CA ARG A 130 -2.22 11.26 -4.31
C ARG A 130 -3.66 11.72 -4.08
N LYS A 131 -4.42 11.10 -3.17
CA LYS A 131 -5.77 11.58 -2.82
C LYS A 131 -5.73 12.93 -2.11
N HIS A 132 -4.60 13.30 -1.52
CA HIS A 132 -4.47 14.47 -0.65
C HIS A 132 -3.34 15.43 -1.04
N LEU A 133 -2.44 15.02 -1.92
CA LEU A 133 -1.27 15.75 -2.38
C LEU A 133 -1.10 15.51 -3.89
N PRO A 134 -1.08 16.54 -4.76
CA PRO A 134 -0.51 16.41 -6.10
C PRO A 134 0.92 15.87 -6.03
N VAL A 135 1.08 14.60 -6.44
CA VAL A 135 2.37 13.94 -6.58
C VAL A 135 2.63 13.73 -8.08
N SER A 136 3.63 14.44 -8.61
CA SER A 136 4.24 14.08 -9.90
C SER A 136 5.08 12.82 -9.71
N ILE A 137 4.93 11.84 -10.59
CA ILE A 137 5.82 10.68 -10.63
C ILE A 137 6.53 10.74 -11.97
N ASP A 138 7.78 11.18 -11.93
CA ASP A 138 8.68 11.17 -13.07
C ASP A 138 9.48 9.86 -13.04
N SER A 139 9.13 8.95 -13.94
CA SER A 139 9.72 7.62 -13.99
C SER A 139 9.97 7.20 -15.43
N ALA A 140 11.19 6.72 -15.71
CA ALA A 140 11.51 6.12 -17.01
C ALA A 140 10.79 4.78 -17.22
N ARG A 141 10.52 4.04 -16.12
CA ARG A 141 9.70 2.83 -16.04
C ARG A 141 9.20 2.69 -14.59
N LEU A 142 7.88 2.68 -14.41
CA LEU A 142 7.30 2.14 -13.17
C LEU A 142 7.78 0.69 -13.02
N PRO A 143 8.18 0.21 -11.82
CA PRO A 143 8.29 -1.22 -11.56
C PRO A 143 6.89 -1.81 -11.58
N GLY A 144 6.41 -2.00 -12.79
CA GLY A 144 5.25 -2.79 -13.08
C GLY A 144 5.72 -4.23 -13.17
N GLY A 145 5.49 -5.01 -12.11
CA GLY A 145 4.96 -6.34 -12.39
C GLY A 145 3.73 -6.10 -13.25
N ALA A 146 3.80 -6.41 -14.54
CA ALA A 146 2.74 -6.07 -15.48
C ALA A 146 1.41 -6.58 -14.90
N LYS A 147 0.44 -5.67 -14.70
CA LYS A 147 -0.93 -6.03 -14.28
C LYS A 147 -1.61 -6.71 -15.46
N ILE A 148 -1.25 -7.96 -15.68
CA ILE A 148 -1.85 -8.79 -16.70
C ILE A 148 -3.21 -9.23 -16.19
N ARG A 149 -4.26 -9.00 -16.99
CA ARG A 149 -5.61 -9.44 -16.62
C ARG A 149 -5.66 -10.97 -16.63
N PRO A 150 -6.19 -11.61 -15.58
CA PRO A 150 -6.42 -13.05 -15.63
C PRO A 150 -7.50 -13.37 -16.66
N GLN A 151 -7.36 -14.53 -17.30
CA GLN A 151 -8.33 -15.08 -18.25
C GLN A 151 -8.58 -16.56 -17.97
N ILE A 152 -9.71 -17.07 -18.45
CA ILE A 152 -10.07 -18.48 -18.34
C ILE A 152 -9.55 -19.21 -19.56
N GLN A 153 -8.72 -20.22 -19.34
CA GLN A 153 -8.35 -21.20 -20.36
C GLN A 153 -9.13 -22.50 -20.11
N LEU A 154 -9.79 -23.01 -21.14
CA LEU A 154 -10.43 -24.33 -21.13
C LEU A 154 -9.55 -25.31 -21.90
N LYS A 155 -9.22 -26.45 -21.30
CA LYS A 155 -8.61 -27.58 -21.98
C LYS A 155 -9.58 -28.73 -22.01
N THR A 156 -9.81 -29.27 -23.20
CA THR A 156 -10.69 -30.42 -23.40
C THR A 156 -9.85 -31.66 -23.72
N SER A 157 -10.22 -32.81 -23.15
CA SER A 157 -9.67 -34.12 -23.50
C SER A 157 -10.82 -35.12 -23.62
N ARG A 158 -10.71 -36.04 -24.58
CA ARG A 158 -11.68 -37.12 -24.75
C ARG A 158 -11.11 -38.40 -24.17
N GLU A 159 -11.86 -39.03 -23.28
CA GLU A 159 -11.53 -40.32 -22.70
C GLU A 159 -12.73 -41.26 -22.94
N GLY A 160 -12.59 -42.16 -23.92
CA GLY A 160 -13.70 -42.94 -24.45
C GLY A 160 -14.81 -42.05 -25.03
N ASP A 161 -16.02 -42.20 -24.52
CA ASP A 161 -17.18 -41.36 -24.88
C ASP A 161 -17.38 -40.15 -23.97
N GLY A 162 -16.53 -40.00 -22.94
CA GLY A 162 -16.53 -38.84 -22.04
C GLY A 162 -15.73 -37.66 -22.60
N LEU A 163 -16.29 -36.46 -22.50
CA LEU A 163 -15.56 -35.21 -22.69
C LEU A 163 -15.17 -34.63 -21.33
N GLN A 164 -13.87 -34.57 -21.04
CA GLN A 164 -13.35 -33.89 -19.87
C GLN A 164 -13.01 -32.44 -20.21
N VAL A 165 -13.45 -31.51 -19.37
CA VAL A 165 -13.17 -30.07 -19.51
C VAL A 165 -12.45 -29.59 -18.25
N LEU A 166 -11.21 -29.14 -18.41
CA LEU A 166 -10.43 -28.51 -17.35
C LEU A 166 -10.41 -27.00 -17.55
N ALA A 167 -11.11 -26.27 -16.68
CA ALA A 167 -11.00 -24.83 -16.58
C ALA A 167 -9.78 -24.43 -15.73
N THR A 168 -9.00 -23.46 -16.17
CA THR A 168 -7.84 -22.94 -15.44
C THR A 168 -7.75 -21.43 -15.60
N ILE A 169 -7.47 -20.71 -14.51
CA ILE A 169 -7.20 -19.27 -14.58
C ILE A 169 -5.73 -19.08 -14.94
N VAL A 170 -5.47 -18.30 -15.99
CA VAL A 170 -4.14 -18.04 -16.52
C VAL A 170 -3.89 -16.55 -16.70
N TYR A 171 -2.61 -16.17 -16.70
CA TYR A 171 -2.12 -14.83 -16.93
C TYR A 171 -1.23 -14.83 -18.18
N GLY A 172 -1.46 -13.86 -19.07
CA GLY A 172 -0.70 -13.63 -20.28
C GLY A 172 -1.38 -14.18 -21.53
N ASP A 173 -0.96 -13.67 -22.68
CA ASP A 173 -1.33 -14.17 -23.99
C ASP A 173 -0.09 -14.21 -24.90
N PRO A 174 0.53 -15.38 -25.14
CA PRO A 174 0.16 -16.71 -24.63
C PRO A 174 0.33 -16.82 -23.10
N PRO A 175 -0.37 -17.76 -22.43
CA PRO A 175 -0.27 -17.94 -20.97
C PRO A 175 1.16 -18.15 -20.48
N ILE A 176 1.63 -17.29 -19.57
CA ILE A 176 2.94 -17.35 -18.92
C ILE A 176 2.86 -17.86 -17.48
N ALA A 177 1.71 -17.69 -16.83
CA ALA A 177 1.46 -18.17 -15.48
C ALA A 177 0.02 -18.67 -15.33
N ARG A 178 -0.22 -19.55 -14.36
CA ARG A 178 -1.54 -20.12 -14.04
C ARG A 178 -1.77 -20.16 -12.53
N VAL A 179 -3.03 -20.25 -12.13
CA VAL A 179 -3.44 -20.37 -10.73
C VAL A 179 -3.83 -21.83 -10.44
N ASP A 180 -3.10 -22.46 -9.52
CA ASP A 180 -3.36 -23.81 -8.99
C ASP A 180 -3.73 -23.67 -7.50
N GLY A 181 -5.03 -23.63 -7.19
CA GLY A 181 -5.52 -23.33 -5.84
C GLY A 181 -5.13 -21.92 -5.39
N ASP A 182 -4.34 -21.83 -4.30
CA ASP A 182 -3.84 -20.58 -3.74
C ASP A 182 -2.48 -20.15 -4.27
N ARG A 183 -1.86 -20.94 -5.15
CA ARG A 183 -0.51 -20.69 -5.68
C ARG A 183 -0.55 -20.32 -7.15
N MET A 184 0.30 -19.36 -7.54
CA MET A 184 0.59 -19.08 -8.95
C MET A 184 1.80 -19.90 -9.39
N ARG A 185 1.74 -20.52 -10.58
CA ARG A 185 2.84 -21.30 -11.17
C ARG A 185 3.13 -20.83 -12.58
N LEU A 186 4.41 -20.82 -12.95
CA LEU A 186 4.83 -20.56 -14.34
C LEU A 186 4.33 -21.68 -15.25
N VAL A 187 3.87 -21.29 -16.44
CA VAL A 187 3.53 -22.23 -17.51
C VAL A 187 4.77 -22.39 -18.38
N GLU A 188 5.25 -23.61 -18.58
CA GLU A 188 6.37 -23.85 -19.47
C GLU A 188 6.05 -23.37 -20.90
N PRO A 189 6.92 -22.56 -21.51
CA PRO A 189 6.71 -22.11 -22.88
C PRO A 189 6.72 -23.31 -23.83
N LYS A 190 5.73 -23.39 -24.73
CA LYS A 190 5.76 -24.36 -25.84
C LYS A 190 7.03 -24.11 -26.67
N LYS A 191 7.91 -25.11 -26.78
CA LYS A 191 9.09 -25.06 -27.67
C LYS A 191 8.63 -24.70 -29.09
N LYS A 192 8.97 -23.50 -29.58
CA LYS A 192 8.96 -23.25 -31.02
C LYS A 192 10.15 -24.02 -31.62
N ALA A 193 9.93 -24.72 -32.73
CA ALA A 193 10.96 -25.51 -33.40
C ALA A 193 12.27 -24.70 -33.53
N GLY A 194 13.34 -25.18 -32.87
CA GLY A 194 14.70 -24.65 -33.01
C GLY A 194 15.16 -23.54 -32.05
N LYS A 195 14.33 -23.01 -31.12
CA LYS A 195 14.81 -22.04 -30.11
C LYS A 195 14.45 -22.48 -28.68
N LYS A 196 15.45 -22.51 -27.77
CA LYS A 196 15.20 -22.58 -26.32
C LYS A 196 14.40 -21.34 -25.93
N ALA A 197 13.19 -21.52 -25.42
CA ALA A 197 12.43 -20.42 -24.84
C ALA A 197 12.98 -20.14 -23.44
N GLU A 198 13.48 -18.92 -23.21
CA GLU A 198 13.81 -18.45 -21.86
C GLU A 198 12.51 -18.32 -21.05
N PRO A 199 12.46 -18.86 -19.82
CA PRO A 199 11.31 -18.65 -18.95
C PRO A 199 11.21 -17.16 -18.58
N PRO A 200 10.00 -16.62 -18.40
CA PRO A 200 9.83 -15.28 -17.84
C PRO A 200 10.53 -15.22 -16.48
N ARG A 201 11.41 -14.23 -16.30
CA ARG A 201 12.18 -14.06 -15.05
C ARG A 201 11.30 -13.66 -13.85
N GLU A 202 10.08 -13.17 -14.11
CA GLU A 202 9.17 -12.62 -13.10
C GLU A 202 7.73 -13.10 -13.28
N LEU A 203 7.05 -13.39 -12.18
CA LEU A 203 5.63 -13.76 -12.16
C LEU A 203 4.74 -12.50 -12.24
N PRO A 204 3.62 -12.54 -12.97
CA PRO A 204 2.66 -11.44 -12.97
C PRO A 204 2.03 -11.26 -11.58
N VAL A 205 1.66 -10.01 -11.27
CA VAL A 205 1.01 -9.70 -10.00
C VAL A 205 -0.39 -10.33 -9.97
N ARG A 206 -0.64 -11.17 -8.95
CA ARG A 206 -1.91 -11.86 -8.77
C ARG A 206 -3.06 -10.88 -8.47
N ASN A 207 -4.16 -11.00 -9.18
CA ASN A 207 -5.37 -10.20 -8.98
C ASN A 207 -6.51 -11.04 -8.41
N VAL A 208 -6.48 -11.25 -7.09
CA VAL A 208 -7.44 -12.11 -6.36
C VAL A 208 -8.89 -11.64 -6.53
N ARG A 209 -9.13 -10.32 -6.61
CA ARG A 209 -10.47 -9.76 -6.79
C ARG A 209 -11.08 -10.19 -8.13
N VAL A 210 -10.33 -10.09 -9.23
CA VAL A 210 -10.81 -10.49 -10.56
C VAL A 210 -10.88 -12.01 -10.68
N GLU A 211 -9.96 -12.74 -10.04
CA GLU A 211 -10.04 -14.22 -9.95
C GLU A 211 -11.35 -14.68 -9.31
N LYS A 212 -11.78 -14.05 -8.21
CA LYS A 212 -13.05 -14.37 -7.54
C LYS A 212 -14.24 -14.19 -8.48
N LEU A 213 -14.29 -13.08 -9.21
CA LEU A 213 -15.34 -12.81 -10.20
C LEU A 213 -15.33 -13.83 -11.35
N LEU A 214 -14.15 -14.25 -11.82
CA LEU A 214 -14.04 -15.27 -12.86
C LEU A 214 -14.50 -16.65 -12.36
N ARG A 215 -14.22 -17.00 -11.09
CA ARG A 215 -14.70 -18.23 -10.45
C ARG A 215 -16.21 -18.24 -10.31
N GLU A 216 -16.78 -17.16 -9.78
CA GLU A 216 -18.24 -17.00 -9.65
C GLU A 216 -18.92 -17.12 -11.00
N ARG A 217 -18.41 -16.44 -12.03
CA ARG A 217 -18.92 -16.54 -13.40
C ARG A 217 -18.81 -17.95 -13.99
N LEU A 218 -17.72 -18.67 -13.74
CA LEU A 218 -17.55 -20.06 -14.19
C LEU A 218 -18.56 -20.99 -13.55
N ARG A 219 -18.76 -20.86 -12.24
CA ARG A 219 -19.71 -21.66 -11.48
C ARG A 219 -21.15 -21.36 -11.89
N GLU A 220 -21.54 -20.10 -11.93
CA GLU A 220 -22.92 -19.68 -12.21
C GLU A 220 -23.32 -19.96 -13.66
N ARG A 221 -22.43 -19.73 -14.63
CA ARG A 221 -22.77 -19.82 -16.06
C ARG A 221 -22.52 -21.20 -16.66
N PHE A 222 -21.54 -21.93 -16.16
CA PHE A 222 -21.08 -23.18 -16.77
C PHE A 222 -21.08 -24.36 -15.79
N GLY A 223 -21.35 -24.15 -14.50
CA GLY A 223 -21.26 -25.21 -13.49
C GLY A 223 -19.84 -25.75 -13.30
N LEU A 224 -18.82 -24.98 -13.69
CA LEU A 224 -17.41 -25.40 -13.67
C LEU A 224 -16.65 -24.72 -12.54
N GLU A 225 -15.71 -25.44 -11.94
CA GLU A 225 -14.72 -24.90 -11.01
C GLU A 225 -13.31 -25.03 -11.59
N PRO A 226 -12.39 -24.07 -11.37
CA PRO A 226 -11.01 -24.22 -11.80
C PRO A 226 -10.36 -25.43 -11.13
N GLY A 227 -9.88 -26.38 -11.93
CA GLY A 227 -9.30 -27.62 -11.42
C GLY A 227 -7.85 -27.46 -10.96
N GLN A 228 -7.45 -28.25 -9.96
CA GLN A 228 -6.04 -28.41 -9.57
C GLN A 228 -5.42 -29.58 -10.33
N ARG A 229 -4.24 -29.38 -10.94
CA ARG A 229 -3.45 -30.53 -11.44
C ARG A 229 -2.70 -31.17 -10.27
N LYS A 230 -3.05 -32.42 -9.94
CA LYS A 230 -2.14 -33.28 -9.20
C LYS A 230 -0.93 -33.57 -10.10
N ILE A 231 0.27 -33.25 -9.62
CA ILE A 231 1.49 -33.78 -10.24
C ILE A 231 1.55 -35.24 -9.78
N LEU A 232 1.35 -36.17 -10.71
CA LEU A 232 1.77 -37.56 -10.54
C LEU A 232 3.25 -37.64 -10.88
#